data_AF-A0A832ZMB4-F1
#
_entry.id   AF-A0A832ZMB4-F1
#
_cell.length_a   1.000
_cell.length_b   1.000
_cell.length_c   1.000
_cell.angle_alpha   90.00
_cell.angle_beta   90.00
_cell.angle_gamma   90.00
#
_symmetry.space_group_name_H-M   'P 1'
#
loop_
_entity.id
_entity.type
_entity.pdbx_description
1 polymer ?
#
loop_
_entity_poly.entity_id
_entity_poly.type
_entity_poly.pdbx_seq_one_letter_code
_entity_poly.pdbx_strand_id
1 'polypeptide(L)'
;MVKTIDGIFGSAVRKTRKYMGSVKLPGRFTVEKAKKLEHIRIKTYDRYLSEELRAIPRMFPDFERLHPFHRAIVEAYAPLDNIRQELGRLRALLKVLASVRDDALYRISQAKTFGELKRIRRMYLARVWDVLSKNKKSFEFLKELYRVVRRLPKVDFRAKTVVLAGFPNAGKSTMLRALTGSEPEIAP
;
A
#
# COMPACT_ATOMS: atom_id res chain seq x y z
N MET A 1 3.70 -7.03 3.78
CA MET A 1 2.31 -7.26 3.33
C MET A 1 1.67 -5.93 3.00
N VAL A 2 1.06 -5.79 1.82
CA VAL A 2 0.28 -4.61 1.44
C VAL A 2 -0.92 -4.48 2.39
N LYS A 3 -1.00 -3.38 3.13
CA LYS A 3 -2.09 -3.11 4.08
C LYS A 3 -3.39 -2.78 3.33
N THR A 4 -4.53 -3.07 3.94
CA THR A 4 -5.84 -2.60 3.45
C THR A 4 -5.97 -1.08 3.60
N ILE A 5 -6.92 -0.47 2.90
CA ILE A 5 -7.21 0.97 3.04
C ILE A 5 -7.51 1.33 4.50
N ASP A 6 -8.35 0.56 5.19
CA ASP A 6 -8.61 0.73 6.62
C ASP A 6 -7.34 0.66 7.46
N GLY A 7 -6.45 -0.27 7.12
CA GLY A 7 -5.16 -0.43 7.78
C GLY A 7 -4.24 0.77 7.58
N ILE A 8 -4.16 1.28 6.34
CA ILE A 8 -3.35 2.45 5.97
C ILE A 8 -3.91 3.71 6.67
N PHE A 9 -5.20 3.98 6.46
CA PHE A 9 -5.89 5.14 7.04
C PHE A 9 -5.82 5.11 8.57
N GLY A 10 -6.20 3.99 9.19
CA GLY A 10 -6.18 3.81 10.63
C GLY A 10 -4.77 3.93 11.22
N SER A 11 -3.74 3.40 10.53
CA SER A 11 -2.36 3.55 10.98
C SER A 11 -1.90 5.01 10.97
N ALA A 12 -2.22 5.76 9.91
CA ALA A 12 -1.90 7.18 9.81
C ALA A 12 -2.60 8.01 10.91
N VAL A 13 -3.88 7.76 11.18
CA VAL A 13 -4.63 8.40 12.28
C VAL A 13 -3.99 8.10 13.64
N ARG A 14 -3.68 6.82 13.92
CA ARG A 14 -3.07 6.42 15.20
C ARG A 14 -1.70 7.05 15.42
N LYS A 15 -0.82 7.00 14.40
CA LYS A 15 0.52 7.61 14.46
C LYS A 15 0.43 9.12 14.67
N THR A 16 -0.49 9.79 13.98
CA THR A 16 -0.74 11.22 14.16
C THR A 16 -1.23 11.54 15.57
N ARG A 17 -2.18 10.77 16.11
CA ARG A 17 -2.67 10.96 17.48
C ARG A 17 -1.53 10.85 18.50
N LYS A 18 -0.67 9.83 18.37
CA LYS A 18 0.50 9.64 19.23
C LYS A 18 1.46 10.82 19.15
N TYR A 19 1.80 11.27 17.94
CA TYR A 19 2.64 12.45 17.74
C TYR A 19 2.04 13.70 18.36
N MET A 20 0.74 13.96 18.14
CA MET A 20 0.06 15.12 18.72
C MET A 20 -0.02 15.09 20.24
N GLY A 21 -0.03 13.90 20.86
CA GLY A 21 0.05 13.76 22.32
C GLY A 21 1.41 14.17 22.89
N SER A 22 2.49 14.09 22.10
CA SER A 22 3.83 14.55 22.50
C SER A 22 4.06 16.06 22.28
N VAL A 23 3.15 16.76 21.59
CA VAL A 23 3.29 18.20 21.36
C VAL A 23 2.88 18.96 22.61
N LYS A 24 3.82 19.72 23.20
CA LYS A 24 3.54 20.57 24.37
C LYS A 24 2.46 21.59 24.03
N LEU A 25 1.37 21.58 24.80
CA LEU A 25 0.29 22.55 24.66
C LEU A 25 0.62 23.82 25.45
N PRO A 26 0.46 25.01 24.88
CA PRO A 26 0.62 26.26 25.61
C PRO A 26 -0.54 26.48 26.59
N GLY A 27 -0.27 27.08 27.75
CA GLY A 27 -1.27 27.32 28.81
C GLY A 27 -2.51 28.09 28.34
N ARG A 28 -2.34 29.29 27.74
CA ARG A 28 -3.46 30.04 27.14
C ARG A 28 -3.67 29.61 25.68
N PHE A 29 -4.85 29.03 25.41
CA PHE A 29 -5.24 28.50 24.11
C PHE A 29 -5.96 29.55 23.28
N THR A 30 -5.25 30.18 22.34
CA THR A 30 -5.83 31.13 21.38
C THR A 30 -6.17 30.42 20.07
N VAL A 31 -7.07 31.01 19.27
CA VAL A 31 -7.41 30.49 17.93
C VAL A 31 -6.16 30.36 17.06
N GLU A 32 -5.24 31.33 17.14
CA GLU A 32 -3.99 31.31 16.38
C GLU A 32 -3.08 30.14 16.75
N LYS A 33 -2.99 29.80 18.05
CA LYS A 33 -2.27 28.61 18.51
C LYS A 33 -2.96 27.33 18.06
N ALA A 34 -4.29 27.29 18.08
CA ALA A 34 -5.05 26.15 17.59
C ALA A 34 -4.89 25.94 16.08
N LYS A 35 -4.82 27.01 15.28
CA LYS A 35 -4.47 26.93 13.85
C LYS A 35 -3.13 26.24 13.63
N LYS A 36 -2.09 26.69 14.36
CA LYS A 36 -0.75 26.08 14.28
C LYS A 36 -0.79 24.59 14.63
N LEU A 37 -1.51 24.21 15.67
CA LEU A 37 -1.66 22.81 16.07
C LEU A 37 -2.41 21.97 15.02
N GLU A 38 -3.50 22.48 14.44
CA GLU A 38 -4.22 21.75 13.39
C GLU A 38 -3.42 21.68 12.08
N HIS A 39 -2.64 22.72 11.77
CA HIS A 39 -1.70 22.71 10.65
C HIS A 39 -0.67 21.58 10.82
N ILE A 40 -0.03 21.51 11.98
CA ILE A 40 0.93 20.43 12.32
C ILE A 40 0.25 19.06 12.24
N ARG A 41 -0.99 18.94 12.74
CA ARG A 41 -1.75 17.69 12.72
C ARG A 41 -2.03 17.21 11.30
N ILE A 42 -2.53 18.09 10.41
CA ILE A 42 -2.80 17.74 9.01
C ILE A 42 -1.51 17.35 8.29
N LYS A 43 -0.43 18.13 8.43
CA LYS A 43 0.88 17.80 7.82
C LYS A 43 1.43 16.46 8.33
N THR A 44 1.31 16.20 9.62
CA THR A 44 1.77 14.93 10.22
C THR A 44 0.99 13.76 9.68
N TYR A 45 -0.33 13.90 9.56
CA TYR A 45 -1.18 12.88 8.97
C TYR A 45 -0.82 12.60 7.51
N ASP A 46 -0.69 13.64 6.69
CA ASP A 46 -0.30 13.54 5.29
C ASP A 46 1.05 12.85 5.11
N ARG A 47 2.04 13.19 5.96
CA ARG A 47 3.35 12.54 5.98
C ARG A 47 3.22 11.03 6.18
N TYR A 48 2.57 10.60 7.26
CA TYR A 48 2.44 9.18 7.57
C TYR A 48 1.63 8.43 6.51
N LEU A 49 0.57 9.03 5.99
CA LEU A 49 -0.22 8.45 4.90
C LEU A 49 0.63 8.28 3.64
N SER A 50 1.35 9.34 3.25
CA SER A 50 2.19 9.32 2.05
C SER A 50 3.36 8.33 2.16
N GLU A 51 3.95 8.18 3.36
CA GLU A 51 4.98 7.16 3.62
C GLU A 51 4.45 5.74 3.40
N GLU A 52 3.28 5.41 3.94
CA GLU A 52 2.65 4.10 3.76
C GLU A 52 2.34 3.82 2.29
N LEU A 53 1.83 4.82 1.55
CA LEU A 53 1.54 4.68 0.11
C LEU A 53 2.81 4.55 -0.74
N ARG A 54 3.87 5.32 -0.44
CA ARG A 54 5.16 5.22 -1.15
C ARG A 54 5.90 3.92 -0.86
N ALA A 55 5.60 3.26 0.25
CA ALA A 55 6.18 1.95 0.57
C ALA A 55 5.63 0.84 -0.34
N ILE A 56 4.40 0.94 -0.85
CA ILE A 56 3.76 -0.13 -1.62
C ILE A 56 4.54 -0.49 -2.89
N PRO A 57 4.91 0.44 -3.79
CA PRO A 57 5.67 0.09 -4.99
C PRO A 57 7.02 -0.57 -4.68
N ARG A 58 7.64 -0.22 -3.54
CA ARG A 58 8.92 -0.78 -3.10
C ARG A 58 8.83 -2.24 -2.65
N MET A 59 7.60 -2.77 -2.48
CA MET A 59 7.38 -4.17 -2.12
C MET A 59 7.45 -5.12 -3.33
N PHE A 60 7.49 -4.57 -4.55
CA PHE A 60 7.53 -5.36 -5.78
C PHE A 60 8.93 -5.35 -6.39
N PRO A 61 9.36 -6.45 -7.03
CA PRO A 61 10.58 -6.47 -7.82
C PRO A 61 10.43 -5.59 -9.05
N ASP A 62 11.56 -5.26 -9.67
CA ASP A 62 11.56 -4.72 -11.02
C ASP A 62 11.17 -5.83 -12.01
N PHE A 63 9.96 -5.74 -12.56
CA PHE A 63 9.40 -6.76 -13.46
C PHE A 63 10.17 -6.89 -14.79
N GLU A 64 10.89 -5.86 -15.23
CA GLU A 64 11.69 -5.91 -16.46
C GLU A 64 12.98 -6.68 -16.28
N ARG A 65 13.49 -6.72 -15.04
CA ARG A 65 14.72 -7.41 -14.66
C ARG A 65 14.47 -8.83 -14.17
N LEU A 66 13.23 -9.29 -14.16
CA LEU A 66 12.92 -10.68 -13.81
C LEU A 66 13.41 -11.63 -14.89
N HIS A 67 13.89 -12.80 -14.47
CA HIS A 67 14.15 -13.91 -15.39
C HIS A 67 12.85 -14.25 -16.16
N PRO A 68 12.90 -14.61 -17.46
CA PRO A 68 11.71 -14.91 -18.26
C PRO A 68 10.74 -15.90 -17.61
N PHE A 69 11.27 -16.89 -16.88
CA PHE A 69 10.46 -17.84 -16.11
C PHE A 69 9.60 -17.17 -15.02
N HIS A 70 10.20 -16.32 -14.18
CA HIS A 70 9.46 -15.61 -13.13
C HIS A 70 8.51 -14.58 -13.72
N ARG A 71 8.93 -13.92 -14.79
CA ARG A 71 8.09 -12.99 -15.55
C ARG A 71 6.84 -13.68 -16.08
N ALA A 72 6.96 -14.86 -16.68
CA ALA A 72 5.84 -15.64 -17.20
C ALA A 72 4.82 -16.00 -16.10
N ILE A 73 5.28 -16.35 -14.89
CA ILE A 73 4.39 -16.62 -13.75
C ILE A 73 3.62 -15.36 -13.34
N VAL A 74 4.27 -14.19 -13.32
CA VAL A 74 3.60 -12.92 -13.02
C VAL A 74 2.62 -12.54 -14.14
N GLU A 75 3.01 -12.66 -15.40
CA GLU A 75 2.18 -12.37 -16.56
C GLU A 75 0.96 -13.31 -16.67
N ALA A 76 1.08 -14.56 -16.19
CA ALA A 76 -0.05 -15.47 -16.05
C ALA A 76 -1.10 -15.00 -15.04
N TYR A 77 -0.71 -14.16 -14.06
CA TYR A 77 -1.66 -13.53 -13.14
C TYR A 77 -2.25 -12.24 -13.72
N ALA A 78 -1.41 -11.35 -14.26
CA ALA A 78 -1.85 -10.12 -14.92
C ALA A 78 -0.78 -9.58 -15.89
N PRO A 79 -1.19 -8.95 -17.00
CA PRO A 79 -0.24 -8.30 -17.92
C PRO A 79 0.63 -7.26 -17.21
N LEU A 80 1.92 -7.20 -17.55
CA LEU A 80 2.85 -6.26 -16.90
C LEU A 80 2.43 -4.80 -17.07
N ASP A 81 1.83 -4.43 -18.19
CA ASP A 81 1.37 -3.06 -18.43
C ASP A 81 0.24 -2.66 -17.47
N ASN A 82 -0.68 -3.59 -17.17
CA ASN A 82 -1.72 -3.36 -16.16
C ASN A 82 -1.09 -3.19 -14.78
N ILE A 83 -0.10 -4.03 -14.43
CA ILE A 83 0.63 -3.92 -13.16
C ILE A 83 1.33 -2.55 -13.04
N ARG A 84 2.02 -2.12 -14.10
CA ARG A 84 2.67 -0.80 -14.17
C ARG A 84 1.65 0.33 -14.03
N GLN A 85 0.51 0.22 -14.69
CA GLN A 85 -0.56 1.20 -14.60
C GLN A 85 -1.09 1.33 -13.17
N GLU A 86 -1.35 0.21 -12.48
CA GLU A 86 -1.83 0.20 -11.10
C GLU A 86 -0.78 0.76 -10.11
N LEU A 87 0.49 0.42 -10.29
CA LEU A 87 1.58 1.03 -9.51
C LEU A 87 1.73 2.53 -9.81
N GLY A 88 1.51 2.95 -11.06
CA GLY A 88 1.51 4.34 -11.49
C GLY A 88 0.36 5.14 -10.89
N ARG A 89 -0.82 4.54 -10.74
CA ARG A 89 -1.99 5.16 -10.09
C ARG A 89 -1.70 5.60 -8.66
N LEU A 90 -0.84 4.89 -7.92
CA LEU A 90 -0.41 5.32 -6.58
C LEU A 90 0.34 6.66 -6.59
N ARG A 91 1.12 6.95 -7.65
CA ARG A 91 1.79 8.26 -7.80
C ARG A 91 0.78 9.37 -8.06
N ALA A 92 -0.23 9.12 -8.90
CA ALA A 92 -1.30 10.06 -9.14
C ALA A 92 -2.13 10.31 -7.87
N LEU A 93 -2.45 9.26 -7.13
CA LEU A 93 -3.15 9.32 -5.84
C LEU A 93 -2.42 10.22 -4.84
N LEU A 94 -1.09 10.10 -4.73
CA LEU A 94 -0.27 10.97 -3.87
C LEU A 94 -0.38 12.46 -4.25
N LYS A 95 -0.49 12.79 -5.55
CA LYS A 95 -0.70 14.18 -6.01
C LYS A 95 -2.08 14.70 -5.59
N VAL A 96 -3.12 13.88 -5.74
CA VAL A 96 -4.48 14.23 -5.31
C VAL A 96 -4.53 14.47 -3.79
N LEU A 97 -3.91 13.59 -3.00
CA LEU A 97 -3.85 13.74 -1.54
C LEU A 97 -3.08 15.01 -1.12
N ALA A 98 -2.01 15.37 -1.83
CA ALA A 98 -1.29 16.61 -1.59
C ALA A 98 -2.17 17.85 -1.85
N SER A 99 -2.96 17.85 -2.94
CA SER A 99 -3.93 18.92 -3.19
C SER A 99 -5.00 19.00 -2.09
N VAL A 100 -5.54 17.86 -1.64
CA VAL A 100 -6.50 17.81 -0.53
C VAL A 100 -5.90 18.37 0.79
N ARG A 101 -4.62 18.10 1.05
CA ARG A 101 -3.88 18.69 2.17
C ARG A 101 -3.77 20.20 2.02
N ASP A 102 -3.31 20.68 0.87
CA ASP A 102 -3.03 22.11 0.66
C ASP A 102 -4.32 22.95 0.75
N ASP A 103 -5.43 22.45 0.20
CA ASP A 103 -6.78 22.99 0.40
C ASP A 103 -7.14 23.13 1.89
N ALA A 104 -6.87 22.08 2.69
CA ALA A 104 -7.20 22.08 4.10
C ALA A 104 -6.32 23.03 4.90
N LEU A 105 -5.03 23.12 4.58
CA LEU A 105 -4.10 24.07 5.20
C LEU A 105 -4.48 25.53 4.88
N TYR A 106 -4.86 25.80 3.64
CA TYR A 106 -5.39 27.11 3.26
C TYR A 106 -6.64 27.46 4.08
N ARG A 107 -7.61 26.55 4.19
CA ARG A 107 -8.82 26.77 5.01
C ARG A 107 -8.50 27.00 6.49
N ILE A 108 -7.50 26.31 7.05
CA ILE A 108 -7.05 26.53 8.44
C ILE A 108 -6.54 27.96 8.61
N SER A 109 -5.79 28.49 7.64
CA SER A 109 -5.25 29.86 7.71
C SER A 109 -6.38 30.91 7.84
N GLN A 110 -7.51 30.67 7.17
CA GLN A 110 -8.67 31.56 7.13
C GLN A 110 -9.66 31.37 8.29
N ALA A 111 -9.55 30.28 9.07
CA ALA A 111 -10.48 30.00 10.16
C ALA A 111 -10.46 31.09 11.24
N LYS A 112 -11.60 31.43 11.83
CA LYS A 112 -11.74 32.42 12.90
C LYS A 112 -12.15 31.79 14.23
N THR A 113 -12.67 30.57 14.20
CA THR A 113 -13.20 29.89 15.38
C THR A 113 -12.64 28.48 15.56
N PHE A 114 -12.70 27.97 16.80
CA PHE A 114 -12.36 26.57 17.10
C PHE A 114 -13.32 25.58 16.40
N GLY A 115 -14.59 25.96 16.24
CA GLY A 115 -15.60 25.16 15.56
C GLY A 115 -15.25 24.92 14.08
N GLU A 116 -14.80 25.97 13.39
CA GLU A 116 -14.34 25.87 12.00
C GLU A 116 -13.12 24.97 11.86
N LEU A 117 -12.13 25.11 12.75
CA LEU A 117 -10.94 24.24 12.77
C LEU A 117 -11.32 22.76 12.90
N LYS A 118 -12.22 22.43 13.84
CA LYS A 118 -12.74 21.06 14.01
C LYS A 118 -13.51 20.57 12.78
N ARG A 119 -14.25 21.46 12.10
CA ARG A 119 -14.97 21.14 10.86
C ARG A 119 -14.00 20.86 9.71
N ILE A 120 -13.01 21.73 9.49
CA ILE A 120 -11.99 21.58 8.44
C ILE A 120 -11.24 20.27 8.60
N ARG A 121 -10.81 19.93 9.82
CA ARG A 121 -10.14 18.65 10.10
C ARG A 121 -11.02 17.45 9.74
N ARG A 122 -12.31 17.46 10.10
CA ARG A 122 -13.25 16.38 9.76
C ARG A 122 -13.42 16.25 8.25
N MET A 123 -13.59 17.37 7.55
CA MET A 123 -13.71 17.39 6.09
C MET A 123 -12.46 16.88 5.40
N TYR A 124 -11.27 17.25 5.88
CA TYR A 124 -10.00 16.76 5.37
C TYR A 124 -9.91 15.24 5.47
N LEU A 125 -10.17 14.67 6.66
CA LEU A 125 -10.14 13.22 6.85
C LEU A 125 -11.18 12.49 6.00
N ALA A 126 -12.39 13.06 5.86
CA ALA A 126 -13.44 12.48 5.01
C ALA A 126 -13.04 12.49 3.53
N ARG A 127 -12.47 13.60 3.03
CA ARG A 127 -11.95 13.69 1.66
C ARG A 127 -10.82 12.69 1.40
N VAL A 128 -9.89 12.55 2.35
CA VAL A 128 -8.82 11.54 2.24
C VAL A 128 -9.42 10.13 2.17
N TRP A 129 -10.37 9.81 3.05
CA TRP A 129 -11.05 8.52 3.06
C TRP A 129 -11.75 8.22 1.73
N ASP A 130 -12.49 9.19 1.18
CA ASP A 130 -13.17 9.07 -0.11
C ASP A 130 -12.18 8.82 -1.26
N VAL A 131 -11.09 9.60 -1.30
CA VAL A 131 -10.01 9.44 -2.28
C VAL A 131 -9.38 8.04 -2.20
N LEU A 132 -9.12 7.52 -1.01
CA LEU A 132 -8.59 6.15 -0.85
C LEU A 132 -9.63 5.10 -1.25
N SER A 133 -10.88 5.25 -0.80
CA SER A 133 -11.97 4.28 -1.02
C SER A 133 -12.32 4.11 -2.50
N LYS A 134 -12.28 5.20 -3.28
CA LYS A 134 -12.45 5.16 -4.74
C LYS A 134 -11.40 4.30 -5.44
N ASN A 135 -10.24 4.10 -4.82
CA ASN A 135 -9.14 3.28 -5.34
C ASN A 135 -9.09 1.87 -4.74
N LYS A 136 -10.12 1.42 -4.00
CA LYS A 136 -10.15 0.12 -3.31
C LYS A 136 -9.77 -1.06 -4.17
N LYS A 137 -10.31 -1.15 -5.39
CA LYS A 137 -10.00 -2.22 -6.34
C LYS A 137 -8.51 -2.29 -6.69
N SER A 138 -7.85 -1.13 -6.82
CA SER A 138 -6.41 -1.04 -7.09
C SER A 138 -5.59 -1.61 -5.91
N PHE A 139 -5.92 -1.22 -4.68
CA PHE A 139 -5.24 -1.75 -3.48
C PHE A 139 -5.45 -3.26 -3.30
N GLU A 140 -6.66 -3.76 -3.60
CA GLU A 140 -6.95 -5.19 -3.56
C GLU A 140 -6.16 -5.95 -4.61
N PHE A 141 -6.14 -5.46 -5.85
CA PHE A 141 -5.31 -6.01 -6.92
C PHE A 141 -3.82 -6.08 -6.53
N LEU A 142 -3.25 -4.99 -6.03
CA LEU A 142 -1.85 -4.95 -5.61
C LEU A 142 -1.57 -5.90 -4.43
N LYS A 143 -2.53 -6.07 -3.52
CA LYS A 143 -2.40 -7.02 -2.40
C LYS A 143 -2.37 -8.47 -2.89
N GLU A 144 -3.22 -8.83 -3.84
CA GLU A 144 -3.22 -10.17 -4.43
C GLU A 144 -1.99 -10.42 -5.30
N LEU A 145 -1.59 -9.45 -6.13
CA LEU A 145 -0.33 -9.49 -6.88
C LEU A 145 0.87 -9.71 -5.94
N TYR A 146 0.91 -9.02 -4.81
CA TYR A 146 1.98 -9.20 -3.82
C TYR A 146 2.04 -10.64 -3.29
N ARG A 147 0.90 -11.33 -3.14
CA ARG A 147 0.87 -12.74 -2.72
C ARG A 147 1.47 -13.65 -3.78
N VAL A 148 1.18 -13.41 -5.06
CA VAL A 148 1.77 -14.15 -6.19
C VAL A 148 3.28 -13.95 -6.21
N VAL A 149 3.74 -12.70 -6.19
CA VAL A 149 5.17 -12.36 -6.20
C VAL A 149 5.92 -12.98 -5.03
N ARG A 150 5.32 -12.99 -3.83
CA ARG A 150 5.94 -13.60 -2.64
C ARG A 150 6.07 -15.12 -2.73
N ARG A 151 5.26 -15.77 -3.56
CA ARG A 151 5.26 -17.24 -3.79
C ARG A 151 6.07 -17.64 -5.01
N LEU A 152 6.77 -16.71 -5.68
CA LEU A 152 7.63 -17.06 -6.79
C LEU A 152 8.68 -18.10 -6.35
N PRO A 153 8.82 -19.20 -7.10
CA PRO A 153 9.75 -20.26 -6.75
C PRO A 153 11.19 -19.77 -6.87
N LYS A 154 12.04 -20.17 -5.93
CA LYS A 154 13.49 -19.97 -6.04
C LYS A 154 14.04 -21.07 -6.95
N VAL A 155 14.43 -20.70 -8.16
CA VAL A 155 15.00 -21.61 -9.16
C VAL A 155 16.42 -21.16 -9.47
N ASP A 156 17.38 -22.07 -9.39
CA ASP A 156 18.71 -21.85 -9.94
C ASP A 156 18.72 -22.20 -11.42
N PHE A 157 18.70 -21.19 -12.27
CA PHE A 157 18.68 -21.37 -13.73
C PHE A 157 20.02 -21.86 -14.32
N ARG A 158 21.08 -22.00 -13.50
CA ARG A 158 22.36 -22.60 -13.92
C ARG A 158 22.44 -24.09 -13.61
N ALA A 159 21.58 -24.59 -12.73
CA ALA A 159 21.56 -26.00 -12.35
C ALA A 159 20.95 -26.87 -13.48
N LYS A 160 21.45 -28.10 -13.61
CA LYS A 160 20.81 -29.11 -14.47
C LYS A 160 19.39 -29.35 -13.94
N THR A 161 18.40 -29.01 -14.75
CA THR A 161 16.99 -29.02 -14.37
C THR A 161 16.26 -30.09 -15.17
N VAL A 162 15.43 -30.89 -14.50
CA VAL A 162 14.53 -31.88 -15.13
C VAL A 162 13.09 -31.42 -14.89
N VAL A 163 12.26 -31.49 -15.92
CA VAL A 163 10.83 -31.13 -15.83
C VAL A 163 9.99 -32.40 -15.87
N LEU A 164 9.13 -32.59 -14.87
CA LEU A 164 8.12 -33.67 -14.85
C LEU A 164 6.79 -33.11 -15.37
N ALA A 165 6.41 -33.45 -16.60
CA ALA A 165 5.16 -33.03 -17.25
C ALA A 165 4.24 -34.22 -17.57
N GLY A 166 2.94 -33.99 -17.65
CA GLY A 166 1.93 -35.03 -17.91
C GLY A 166 0.55 -34.66 -17.37
N PHE A 167 -0.48 -35.46 -17.68
CA PHE A 167 -1.87 -35.22 -17.28
C PHE A 167 -2.06 -35.08 -15.75
N PRO A 168 -3.06 -34.34 -15.28
CA PRO A 168 -3.47 -34.37 -13.88
C PRO A 168 -3.57 -35.82 -13.37
N ASN A 169 -3.13 -36.06 -12.13
CA ASN A 169 -3.15 -37.40 -11.50
C ASN A 169 -2.32 -38.52 -12.17
N ALA A 170 -1.47 -38.21 -13.16
CA ALA A 170 -0.57 -39.18 -13.78
C ALA A 170 0.63 -39.66 -12.90
N GLY A 171 0.56 -39.49 -11.57
CA GLY A 171 1.60 -39.95 -10.64
C GLY A 171 2.87 -39.09 -10.55
N LYS A 172 2.90 -37.90 -11.17
CA LYS A 172 4.09 -37.00 -11.17
C LYS A 172 4.60 -36.67 -9.77
N SER A 173 3.71 -36.37 -8.83
CA SER A 173 4.07 -36.06 -7.44
C SER A 173 4.61 -37.28 -6.68
N THR A 174 4.10 -38.48 -7.00
CA THR A 174 4.61 -39.75 -6.47
C THR A 174 6.03 -40.02 -6.98
N MET A 175 6.27 -39.78 -8.27
CA MET A 175 7.61 -39.91 -8.85
C MET A 175 8.59 -38.91 -8.25
N LEU A 176 8.17 -37.65 -8.06
CA LEU A 176 8.99 -36.64 -7.39
C LEU A 176 9.35 -37.09 -5.96
N ARG A 177 8.37 -37.55 -5.16
CA ARG A 177 8.58 -38.11 -3.82
C ARG A 177 9.60 -39.25 -3.82
N ALA A 178 9.46 -40.19 -4.74
CA ALA A 178 10.34 -41.35 -4.83
C ALA A 178 11.79 -40.95 -5.20
N LEU A 179 11.97 -39.93 -6.04
CA LEU A 179 13.30 -39.49 -6.51
C LEU A 179 14.01 -38.56 -5.52
N THR A 180 13.30 -37.68 -4.84
CA THR A 180 13.91 -36.62 -4.02
C THR A 180 13.70 -36.78 -2.53
N GLY A 181 12.80 -37.67 -2.09
CA GLY A 181 12.37 -37.77 -0.70
C GLY A 181 11.58 -36.55 -0.19
N SER A 182 11.30 -35.56 -1.04
CA SER A 182 10.53 -34.37 -0.65
C SER A 182 9.06 -34.70 -0.52
N GLU A 183 8.35 -34.13 0.45
CA GLU A 183 6.89 -34.14 0.51
C GLU A 183 6.32 -32.92 -0.26
N PRO A 184 5.91 -33.06 -1.54
CA PRO A 184 5.17 -32.03 -2.24
C PRO A 184 3.84 -31.78 -1.53
N GLU A 185 3.51 -30.50 -1.35
CA GLU A 185 2.16 -30.04 -1.02
C GLU A 185 1.24 -30.49 -2.16
N ILE A 186 0.41 -31.51 -1.89
CA ILE A 186 -0.69 -31.88 -2.77
C ILE A 186 -1.84 -30.95 -2.41
N ALA A 187 -2.11 -29.94 -3.24
CA ALA A 187 -3.36 -29.20 -3.13
C ALA A 187 -4.52 -30.17 -3.46
N PRO A 188 -5.59 -30.21 -2.65
CA PRO A 188 -6.75 -31.07 -2.87
C PRO A 188 -7.50 -30.75 -4.16
#